data_AF-A0A336KNP4-F1
#
_entry.id   AF-A0A336KNP4-F1
#
_cell.length_a   1.000
_cell.length_b   1.000
_cell.length_c   1.000
_cell.angle_alpha   90.00
_cell.angle_beta   90.00
_cell.angle_gamma   90.00
#
_symmetry.space_group_name_H-M   'P 1'
#
loop_
_entity.id
_entity.type
_entity.pdbx_description
1 polymer ?
#
loop_
_entity_poly.entity_id
_entity_poly.type
_entity_poly.pdbx_seq_one_letter_code
_entity_poly.pdbx_strand_id
1 'polypeptide(L)'
;MCHEFCICRAGYILNSNKTGCLKIASKLYDDCEIDDQCLTTIGCSKCGENNTCICAKGYHDVNYKCFSSIALGYRCDRNENCVTPLSECKKGICYCKEGYQRFRMQCSSSSNKMIISQLCSIFMSALIASKLYDDCEIDDQCLTTIGCSKCGENNTCICAKGYHDVNYKCFSSIALGYRCDRNENCVTPLSECKKGICYCKEGYQRFRMQCSSSSNKMIISQLCSIFMSALNLIKNDILIVFAY
;
A
#
# COMPACT_ATOMS: atom_id res chain seq x y z
N MET A 1 -66.57 -22.40 -2.95
CA MET A 1 -65.51 -22.55 -3.95
C MET A 1 -64.21 -22.82 -3.22
N CYS A 2 -63.57 -23.97 -3.45
CA CYS A 2 -62.20 -24.21 -2.98
C CYS A 2 -61.26 -23.75 -4.10
N HIS A 3 -60.42 -22.76 -3.83
CA HIS A 3 -59.38 -22.35 -4.76
C HIS A 3 -58.24 -23.38 -4.72
N GLU A 4 -57.77 -23.84 -5.89
CA GLU A 4 -56.59 -24.73 -6.03
C GLU A 4 -55.26 -24.02 -5.71
N PHE A 5 -55.31 -22.74 -5.35
CA PHE A 5 -54.14 -21.91 -5.06
C PHE A 5 -54.40 -21.06 -3.81
N CYS A 6 -53.39 -20.99 -2.94
CA CYS A 6 -53.44 -20.12 -1.75
C CYS A 6 -53.42 -18.65 -2.20
N ILE A 7 -54.42 -17.88 -1.74
CA ILE A 7 -54.50 -16.43 -1.98
C ILE A 7 -54.31 -15.73 -0.63
N CYS A 8 -53.32 -14.84 -0.56
CA CYS A 8 -53.07 -14.04 0.64
C CYS A 8 -53.95 -12.78 0.66
N ARG A 9 -54.32 -12.35 1.86
CA ARG A 9 -55.06 -11.09 2.06
C ARG A 9 -54.15 -9.90 1.72
N ALA A 10 -54.74 -8.74 1.44
CA ALA A 10 -53.98 -7.51 1.27
C ALA A 10 -53.05 -7.26 2.46
N GLY A 11 -51.80 -6.86 2.17
CA GLY A 11 -50.75 -6.73 3.19
C GLY A 11 -49.94 -8.00 3.45
N TYR A 12 -50.22 -9.10 2.73
CA TYR A 12 -49.51 -10.38 2.85
C TYR A 12 -49.13 -10.96 1.49
N ILE A 13 -48.05 -11.75 1.44
CA ILE A 13 -47.58 -12.47 0.27
C ILE A 13 -47.32 -13.95 0.58
N LEU A 14 -47.27 -14.81 -0.42
CA LEU A 14 -46.98 -16.24 -0.21
C LEU A 14 -45.54 -16.45 0.25
N ASN A 15 -45.32 -17.41 1.15
CA ASN A 15 -43.99 -17.90 1.47
C ASN A 15 -43.37 -18.70 0.30
N SER A 16 -42.06 -19.00 0.36
CA SER A 16 -41.35 -19.74 -0.69
C SER A 16 -42.00 -21.08 -1.07
N ASN A 17 -42.59 -21.77 -0.08
CA ASN A 17 -43.21 -23.07 -0.25
C ASN A 17 -44.68 -23.00 -0.69
N LYS A 18 -45.25 -21.79 -0.83
CA LYS A 18 -46.67 -21.53 -1.12
C LYS A 18 -47.67 -22.19 -0.17
N THR A 19 -47.22 -22.48 1.05
CA THR A 19 -48.02 -23.13 2.11
C THR A 19 -48.59 -22.14 3.12
N GLY A 20 -48.13 -20.90 3.13
CA GLY A 20 -48.55 -19.88 4.08
C GLY A 20 -48.36 -18.46 3.55
N CYS A 21 -48.89 -17.50 4.30
CA CYS A 21 -48.83 -16.08 3.98
C CYS A 21 -47.95 -15.32 4.98
N LEU A 22 -46.99 -14.57 4.46
CA LEU A 22 -46.05 -13.73 5.18
C LEU A 22 -46.49 -12.27 5.10
N LYS A 23 -46.31 -11.52 6.18
CA LYS A 23 -46.65 -10.10 6.22
C LYS A 23 -45.67 -9.30 5.35
N ILE A 24 -46.18 -8.38 4.53
CA ILE A 24 -45.35 -7.46 3.75
C ILE A 24 -44.59 -6.53 4.71
N ALA A 25 -43.29 -6.37 4.51
CA ALA A 25 -42.48 -5.45 5.29
C ALA A 25 -42.88 -4.01 4.97
N SER A 26 -42.85 -3.12 5.96
CA SER A 26 -43.28 -1.72 5.77
C SER A 26 -42.09 -0.79 5.54
N LYS A 27 -40.92 -1.13 6.07
CA LYS A 27 -39.69 -0.32 5.98
C LYS A 27 -38.44 -1.19 6.05
N LEU A 28 -37.28 -0.59 5.76
CA LEU A 28 -36.00 -1.25 5.98
C LEU A 28 -35.87 -1.64 7.47
N TYR A 29 -35.17 -2.74 7.69
CA TYR A 29 -34.93 -3.37 8.98
C TYR A 29 -36.14 -4.08 9.61
N ASP A 30 -37.31 -4.07 8.97
CA ASP A 30 -38.42 -4.95 9.36
C ASP A 30 -38.06 -6.42 9.09
N ASP A 31 -38.62 -7.33 9.88
CA ASP A 31 -38.41 -8.76 9.75
C ASP A 31 -38.92 -9.30 8.41
N CYS A 32 -38.18 -10.24 7.84
CA CYS A 32 -38.50 -10.93 6.60
C CYS A 32 -37.95 -12.35 6.58
N GLU A 33 -38.56 -13.19 5.75
CA GLU A 33 -38.11 -14.54 5.41
C GLU A 33 -37.73 -14.63 3.92
N ILE A 34 -38.34 -13.78 3.06
CA ILE A 34 -38.11 -13.77 1.61
C ILE A 34 -37.98 -12.34 1.07
N ASP A 35 -37.27 -12.20 -0.05
CA ASP A 35 -37.00 -10.89 -0.69
C ASP A 35 -38.28 -10.13 -1.08
N ASP A 36 -39.32 -10.85 -1.52
CA ASP A 36 -40.58 -10.28 -1.97
C ASP A 36 -41.29 -9.47 -0.86
N GLN A 37 -41.08 -9.81 0.42
CA GLN A 37 -41.67 -9.05 1.54
C GLN A 37 -41.14 -7.61 1.55
N CYS A 38 -39.87 -7.43 1.18
CA CYS A 38 -39.18 -6.14 1.18
C CYS A 38 -39.42 -5.39 -0.13
N LEU A 39 -39.32 -6.08 -1.28
CA LEU A 39 -39.43 -5.48 -2.61
C LEU A 39 -40.80 -4.83 -2.88
N THR A 40 -41.86 -5.34 -2.25
CA THR A 40 -43.23 -4.86 -2.48
C THR A 40 -43.42 -3.39 -2.08
N THR A 41 -42.75 -2.93 -1.03
CA THR A 41 -42.88 -1.58 -0.45
C THR A 41 -41.59 -0.77 -0.55
N ILE A 42 -40.44 -1.44 -0.62
CA ILE A 42 -39.11 -0.82 -0.61
C ILE A 42 -38.39 -1.24 -1.88
N GLY A 43 -38.36 -0.35 -2.88
CA GLY A 43 -37.65 -0.61 -4.13
C GLY A 43 -36.17 -0.90 -3.91
N CYS A 44 -35.61 -1.84 -4.68
CA CYS A 44 -34.20 -2.25 -4.63
C CYS A 44 -33.73 -2.77 -3.25
N SER A 45 -34.64 -3.37 -2.49
CA SER A 45 -34.35 -4.07 -1.23
C SER A 45 -34.36 -5.58 -1.40
N LYS A 46 -33.92 -6.30 -0.37
CA LYS A 46 -33.97 -7.76 -0.27
C LYS A 46 -34.04 -8.19 1.20
N CYS A 47 -34.30 -9.47 1.44
CA CYS A 47 -34.16 -10.03 2.76
C CYS A 47 -32.68 -10.35 3.06
N GLY A 48 -32.17 -9.81 4.16
CA GLY A 48 -30.79 -10.01 4.59
C GLY A 48 -30.59 -11.33 5.33
N GLU A 49 -29.33 -11.71 5.56
CA GLU A 49 -28.97 -12.92 6.32
C GLU A 49 -29.46 -12.89 7.78
N ASN A 50 -29.71 -11.69 8.30
CA ASN A 50 -30.26 -11.48 9.64
C ASN A 50 -31.80 -11.48 9.66
N ASN A 51 -32.47 -11.99 8.61
CA ASN A 51 -33.92 -12.01 8.48
C ASN A 51 -34.57 -10.62 8.59
N THR A 52 -33.90 -9.58 8.10
CA THR A 52 -34.43 -8.22 8.05
C THR A 52 -34.24 -7.58 6.68
N CYS A 53 -35.14 -6.68 6.30
CA CYS A 53 -35.07 -6.01 5.01
C CYS A 53 -33.87 -5.07 4.93
N ILE A 54 -33.02 -5.29 3.93
CA ILE A 54 -31.83 -4.47 3.65
C ILE A 54 -31.81 -4.04 2.18
N CYS A 55 -30.92 -3.11 1.83
CA CYS A 55 -30.71 -2.78 0.43
C CYS A 55 -30.03 -3.91 -0.34
N ALA A 56 -30.48 -4.13 -1.58
CA ALA A 56 -29.89 -5.13 -2.46
C ALA A 56 -28.45 -4.76 -2.85
N LYS A 57 -27.72 -5.73 -3.39
CA LYS A 57 -26.33 -5.52 -3.82
C LYS A 57 -26.24 -4.37 -4.83
N GLY A 58 -25.32 -3.44 -4.60
CA GLY A 58 -25.16 -2.24 -5.43
C GLY A 58 -26.05 -1.07 -5.01
N TYR A 59 -26.82 -1.21 -3.93
CA TYR A 59 -27.62 -0.16 -3.32
C TYR A 59 -27.23 0.03 -1.85
N HIS A 60 -27.53 1.21 -1.29
CA HIS A 60 -27.31 1.55 0.11
C HIS A 60 -28.50 2.31 0.67
N ASP A 61 -28.62 2.27 2.00
CA ASP A 61 -29.69 2.96 2.72
C ASP A 61 -29.37 4.46 2.88
N VAL A 62 -30.32 5.30 2.46
CA VAL A 62 -30.41 6.70 2.83
C VAL A 62 -31.84 6.99 3.30
N ASN A 63 -32.01 7.25 4.60
CA ASN A 63 -33.30 7.55 5.23
C ASN A 63 -34.38 6.48 4.98
N TYR A 64 -34.05 5.21 5.24
CA TYR A 64 -34.94 4.05 5.08
C TYR A 64 -35.34 3.75 3.63
N LYS A 65 -34.56 4.22 2.66
CA LYS A 65 -34.77 4.00 1.22
C LYS A 65 -33.46 3.59 0.55
N CYS A 66 -33.56 2.73 -0.46
CA CYS A 66 -32.40 2.24 -1.17
C CYS A 66 -32.06 3.09 -2.39
N PHE A 67 -30.81 3.52 -2.48
CA PHE A 67 -30.26 4.26 -3.61
C PHE A 67 -29.05 3.55 -4.18
N SER A 68 -28.83 3.64 -5.49
CA SER A 68 -27.67 3.02 -6.13
C SER A 68 -26.37 3.55 -5.52
N SER A 69 -25.44 2.67 -5.19
CA SER A 69 -24.17 3.00 -4.55
C SER A 69 -23.13 3.45 -5.55
N ILE A 70 -22.86 4.76 -5.61
CA ILE A 70 -21.94 5.39 -6.56
C ILE A 70 -20.75 5.97 -5.81
N ALA A 71 -19.55 5.56 -6.22
CA ALA A 71 -18.31 6.01 -5.59
C ALA A 71 -17.89 7.43 -6.06
N LEU A 72 -17.00 8.06 -5.30
CA LEU A 72 -16.40 9.36 -5.66
C LEU A 72 -15.78 9.35 -7.07
N GLY A 73 -16.09 10.38 -7.84
CA GLY A 73 -15.60 10.56 -9.22
C GLY A 73 -16.40 9.82 -10.29
N TYR A 74 -17.45 9.09 -9.91
CA TYR A 74 -18.38 8.45 -10.85
C TYR A 74 -19.68 9.22 -11.00
N ARG A 75 -20.40 8.93 -12.09
CA ARG A 75 -21.63 9.63 -12.47
C ARG A 75 -22.76 9.34 -11.50
N CYS A 76 -23.51 10.36 -11.13
CA CYS A 76 -24.67 10.28 -10.25
C CYS A 76 -25.82 11.15 -10.76
N ASP A 77 -27.04 10.82 -10.35
CA ASP A 77 -28.25 11.60 -10.67
C ASP A 77 -28.69 12.46 -9.48
N ARG A 78 -28.47 11.97 -8.26
CA ARG A 78 -28.89 12.61 -7.00
C ARG A 78 -27.83 12.45 -5.92
N ASN A 79 -27.89 13.29 -4.89
CA ASN A 79 -26.95 13.27 -3.77
C ASN A 79 -26.96 11.92 -3.03
N GLU A 80 -28.14 11.31 -2.91
CA GLU A 80 -28.35 10.03 -2.24
C GLU A 80 -27.72 8.85 -3.00
N ASN A 81 -27.28 9.03 -4.26
CA ASN A 81 -26.53 7.98 -4.94
C ASN A 81 -25.08 7.89 -4.45
N CYS A 82 -24.54 8.96 -3.88
CA CYS A 82 -23.12 9.00 -3.52
C CYS A 82 -22.87 8.27 -2.19
N VAL A 83 -22.29 7.07 -2.26
CA VAL A 83 -22.11 6.18 -1.10
C VAL A 83 -21.01 6.65 -0.15
N THR A 84 -20.09 7.49 -0.62
CA THR A 84 -18.99 7.99 0.19
C THR A 84 -19.50 9.04 1.20
N PRO A 85 -19.23 8.89 2.50
CA PRO A 85 -19.61 9.91 3.48
C PRO A 85 -19.06 11.29 3.11
N LEU A 86 -19.82 12.34 3.43
CA LEU A 86 -19.46 13.74 3.17
C LEU A 86 -19.26 14.04 1.67
N SER A 87 -19.91 13.28 0.79
CA SER A 87 -19.98 13.55 -0.63
C SER A 87 -21.37 14.01 -1.07
N GLU A 88 -21.43 14.67 -2.23
CA GLU A 88 -22.64 15.15 -2.88
C GLU A 88 -22.52 14.96 -4.39
N CYS A 89 -23.67 14.88 -5.06
CA CYS A 89 -23.74 14.81 -6.50
C CYS A 89 -23.67 16.22 -7.09
N LYS A 90 -22.49 16.61 -7.56
CA LYS A 90 -22.25 17.94 -8.12
C LYS A 90 -21.86 17.82 -9.58
N LYS A 91 -22.63 18.48 -10.46
CA LYS A 91 -22.46 18.39 -11.93
C LYS A 91 -22.54 16.94 -12.46
N GLY A 92 -23.42 16.13 -11.87
CA GLY A 92 -23.64 14.73 -12.27
C GLY A 92 -22.49 13.79 -11.92
N ILE A 93 -21.59 14.17 -11.01
CA ILE A 93 -20.48 13.36 -10.52
C ILE A 93 -20.42 13.46 -8.99
N CYS A 94 -20.12 12.37 -8.29
CA CYS A 94 -19.95 12.39 -6.84
C CYS A 94 -18.64 13.10 -6.44
N TYR A 95 -18.76 14.23 -5.75
CA TYR A 95 -17.65 15.04 -5.21
C TYR A 95 -17.74 15.15 -3.69
N CYS A 96 -16.62 15.49 -3.04
CA CYS A 96 -16.68 15.88 -1.64
C CYS A 96 -17.46 17.18 -1.48
N LYS A 97 -18.27 17.26 -0.42
CA LYS A 97 -18.98 18.48 -0.01
C LYS A 97 -17.98 19.60 0.26
N GLU A 98 -18.47 20.83 0.22
CA GLU A 98 -17.66 22.01 0.52
C GLU A 98 -16.96 21.89 1.88
N GLY A 99 -15.67 22.26 1.93
CA GLY A 99 -14.82 22.09 3.12
C GLY A 99 -14.11 20.73 3.26
N TYR A 100 -14.41 19.76 2.39
CA TYR A 100 -13.81 18.43 2.40
C TYR A 100 -12.96 18.18 1.14
N GLN A 101 -11.86 17.43 1.29
CA GLN A 101 -10.99 17.04 0.19
C GLN A 101 -10.93 15.53 0.01
N ARG A 102 -10.76 15.10 -1.24
CA ARG A 102 -10.61 13.68 -1.60
C ARG A 102 -9.22 13.19 -1.19
N PHE A 103 -9.17 12.25 -0.26
CA PHE A 103 -7.96 11.54 0.14
C PHE A 103 -8.26 10.04 0.17
N ARG A 104 -7.49 9.24 -0.58
CA ARG A 104 -7.67 7.76 -0.66
C ARG A 104 -9.13 7.30 -0.86
N MET A 105 -9.85 7.87 -1.84
CA MET A 105 -11.27 7.57 -2.14
C MET A 105 -12.26 7.95 -1.03
N GLN A 106 -11.87 8.78 -0.05
CA GLN A 106 -12.73 9.28 1.01
C GLN A 106 -12.71 10.81 1.06
N CYS A 107 -13.70 11.40 1.73
CA CYS A 107 -13.74 12.84 1.98
C CYS A 107 -13.29 13.13 3.41
N SER A 108 -12.17 13.83 3.55
CA SER A 108 -11.62 14.25 4.84
C SER A 108 -11.71 15.76 4.99
N SER A 109 -12.05 16.24 6.19
CA SER A 109 -12.16 17.67 6.48
C SER A 109 -10.82 18.35 6.18
N SER A 110 -10.87 19.44 5.42
CA SER A 110 -9.68 20.24 5.10
C SER A 110 -9.20 21.10 6.28
N SER A 111 -9.68 20.81 7.49
CA SER A 111 -9.32 21.45 8.75
C SER A 111 -7.90 21.06 9.18
N ASN A 112 -6.91 21.63 8.49
CA ASN A 112 -5.59 21.97 9.04
C ASN A 112 -4.76 22.83 8.07
N LYS A 113 -5.38 23.85 7.45
CA LYS A 113 -4.62 24.86 6.70
C LYS A 113 -4.72 26.29 7.25
N MET A 114 -5.38 26.54 8.38
CA MET A 114 -5.54 27.92 8.86
C MET A 114 -5.67 28.16 10.38
N ILE A 115 -5.17 27.24 11.22
CA ILE A 115 -4.89 27.52 12.66
C ILE A 115 -3.45 27.12 13.04
N ILE A 116 -2.79 26.30 12.22
CA ILE A 116 -1.38 25.94 12.42
C ILE A 116 -0.44 27.11 12.11
N SER A 117 -0.81 28.12 11.29
CA SER A 117 0.13 29.22 10.98
C SER A 117 0.34 30.23 12.12
N GLN A 118 -0.60 30.36 13.07
CA GLN A 118 -0.47 31.29 14.21
C GLN A 118 -0.03 30.59 15.50
N LEU A 119 -0.27 29.29 15.65
CA LEU A 119 0.27 28.50 16.77
C LEU A 119 1.68 27.96 16.50
N CYS A 120 2.11 27.90 15.23
CA CYS A 120 3.47 27.51 14.84
C CYS A 120 4.53 28.57 15.20
N SER A 121 4.18 29.83 15.50
CA SER A 121 5.16 30.81 15.98
C SER A 121 5.36 30.78 17.51
N ILE A 122 4.53 30.08 18.27
CA ILE A 122 4.58 30.09 19.75
C ILE A 122 5.08 28.74 20.33
N PHE A 123 5.06 27.65 19.55
CA PHE A 123 5.56 26.33 19.98
C PHE A 123 6.67 25.72 19.10
N MET A 124 7.28 26.48 18.17
CA MET A 124 8.42 26.01 17.35
C MET A 124 9.77 26.14 18.06
N SER A 125 9.84 25.73 19.33
CA SER A 125 11.11 25.44 20.01
C SER A 125 11.26 23.98 20.42
N ALA A 126 10.31 23.10 20.07
CA ALA A 126 10.49 21.65 20.19
C ALA A 126 10.85 21.05 18.82
N LEU A 127 12.15 21.11 18.54
CA LEU A 127 12.95 20.58 17.42
C LEU A 127 12.24 19.57 16.49
N ILE A 128 11.92 20.00 15.27
CA ILE A 128 11.75 19.10 14.13
C ILE A 128 13.16 18.89 13.54
N ALA A 129 13.63 17.64 13.51
CA ALA A 129 14.87 17.28 12.85
C ALA A 129 14.84 17.71 11.37
N SER A 130 15.84 18.47 10.93
CA SER A 130 15.92 19.06 9.60
C SER A 130 16.64 18.16 8.60
N LYS A 131 17.55 17.30 9.09
CA LYS A 131 18.39 16.40 8.29
C LYS A 131 18.71 15.11 9.04
N LEU A 132 19.25 14.14 8.32
CA LEU A 132 19.80 12.92 8.92
C LEU A 132 20.87 13.29 9.94
N TYR A 133 20.94 12.54 11.03
CA TYR A 133 21.81 12.74 12.20
C TYR A 133 21.47 13.92 13.11
N ASP A 134 20.39 14.67 12.85
CA ASP A 134 19.86 15.61 13.83
C ASP A 134 19.28 14.85 15.03
N ASP A 135 19.31 15.50 16.19
CA ASP A 135 18.76 14.96 17.43
C ASP A 135 17.24 14.73 17.31
N CYS A 136 16.78 13.64 17.93
CA CYS A 136 15.38 13.26 17.97
C CYS A 136 15.02 12.54 19.27
N GLU A 137 13.74 12.57 19.61
CA GLU A 137 13.15 11.83 20.72
C GLU A 137 12.14 10.78 20.24
N ILE A 138 11.48 11.03 19.11
CA ILE A 138 10.46 10.15 18.53
C ILE A 138 10.61 10.06 17.00
N ASP A 139 10.15 8.95 16.42
CA ASP A 139 10.26 8.68 14.98
C ASP A 139 9.60 9.75 14.10
N ASP A 140 8.48 10.34 14.55
CA ASP A 140 7.71 11.34 13.80
C ASP A 140 8.50 12.63 13.52
N GLN A 141 9.47 12.97 14.39
CA GLN A 141 10.36 14.10 14.18
C GLN A 141 11.26 13.90 12.95
N CYS A 142 11.66 12.66 12.67
CA CYS A 142 12.48 12.31 11.52
C CYS A 142 11.64 12.09 10.25
N LEU A 143 10.50 11.40 10.40
CA LEU A 143 9.68 10.94 9.27
C LEU A 143 9.09 12.10 8.45
N THR A 144 8.66 13.15 9.14
CA THR A 144 7.91 14.28 8.53
C THR A 144 8.78 15.14 7.60
N THR A 145 10.06 15.31 7.93
CA THR A 145 10.99 16.17 7.16
C THR A 145 11.90 15.39 6.22
N ILE A 146 12.45 14.27 6.68
CA ILE A 146 13.50 13.53 5.97
C ILE A 146 12.90 12.42 5.09
N GLY A 147 11.79 11.82 5.54
CA GLY A 147 11.12 10.70 4.87
C GLY A 147 11.92 9.39 4.95
N CYS A 148 11.22 8.26 5.13
CA CYS A 148 11.84 6.92 5.24
C CYS A 148 12.95 6.83 6.31
N SER A 149 12.87 7.68 7.32
CA SER A 149 13.79 7.78 8.47
C SER A 149 13.04 7.47 9.77
N LYS A 150 13.80 7.24 10.84
CA LYS A 150 13.31 6.98 12.20
C LYS A 150 14.31 7.53 13.22
N CYS A 151 13.89 7.62 14.48
CA CYS A 151 14.79 7.94 15.56
C CYS A 151 15.62 6.71 15.94
N GLY A 152 16.95 6.86 15.94
CA GLY A 152 17.89 5.80 16.29
C GLY A 152 18.08 5.66 17.79
N GLU A 153 18.77 4.60 18.21
CA GLU A 153 19.11 4.36 19.63
C GLU A 153 19.99 5.46 20.24
N ASN A 154 20.71 6.19 19.40
CA ASN A 154 21.56 7.32 19.80
C ASN A 154 20.80 8.66 19.80
N ASN A 155 19.46 8.63 19.85
CA ASN A 155 18.61 9.83 19.79
C ASN A 155 18.92 10.73 18.58
N THR A 156 19.25 10.12 17.44
CA THR A 156 19.54 10.82 16.18
C THR A 156 18.76 10.21 15.03
N CYS A 157 18.34 11.04 14.08
CA CYS A 157 17.60 10.56 12.92
C CYS A 157 18.47 9.69 12.01
N ILE A 158 18.03 8.46 11.77
CA ILE A 158 18.68 7.49 10.89
C ILE A 158 17.69 6.94 9.87
N CYS A 159 18.18 6.26 8.84
CA CYS A 159 17.29 5.61 7.88
C CYS A 159 16.52 4.43 8.52
N ALA A 160 15.24 4.31 8.16
CA ALA A 160 14.40 3.22 8.62
C ALA A 160 14.88 1.87 8.06
N LYS A 161 14.40 0.77 8.66
CA LYS A 161 14.77 -0.58 8.22
C LYS A 161 14.45 -0.76 6.73
N GLY A 162 15.44 -1.26 5.97
CA GLY A 162 15.32 -1.44 4.52
C GLY A 162 15.71 -0.21 3.70
N TYR A 163 16.20 0.84 4.34
CA TYR A 163 16.76 2.03 3.69
C TYR A 163 18.21 2.25 4.15
N HIS A 164 18.99 2.97 3.35
CA HIS A 164 20.37 3.36 3.66
C HIS A 164 20.58 4.83 3.31
N ASP A 165 21.57 5.45 3.97
CA ASP A 165 21.95 6.83 3.72
C ASP A 165 22.79 6.96 2.45
N VAL A 166 22.34 7.82 1.55
CA VAL A 166 23.13 8.36 0.44
C VAL A 166 23.00 9.88 0.46
N ASN A 167 24.06 10.57 0.87
CA ASN A 167 24.13 12.03 0.95
C ASN A 167 23.01 12.66 1.81
N TYR A 168 22.87 12.19 3.05
CA TYR A 168 21.88 12.64 4.03
C TYR A 168 20.42 12.38 3.62
N LYS A 169 20.20 11.39 2.75
CA LYS A 169 18.88 11.00 2.24
C LYS A 169 18.73 9.48 2.27
N CYS A 170 17.53 9.03 2.63
CA CYS A 170 17.24 7.60 2.73
C CYS A 170 16.73 7.03 1.41
N PHE A 171 17.46 6.06 0.87
CA PHE A 171 17.06 5.30 -0.31
C PHE A 171 16.86 3.83 0.04
N SER A 172 15.92 3.16 -0.62
CA SER A 172 15.67 1.73 -0.41
C SER A 172 16.96 0.94 -0.64
N SER A 173 17.30 0.04 0.27
CA SER A 173 18.51 -0.79 0.23
C SER A 173 18.32 -2.01 -0.66
N ILE A 174 18.76 -1.91 -1.91
CA ILE A 174 18.59 -2.95 -2.93
C ILE A 174 19.93 -3.63 -3.19
N ALA A 175 19.97 -4.95 -3.01
CA ALA A 175 21.17 -5.75 -3.23
C ALA A 175 21.47 -5.99 -4.73
N LEU A 176 22.70 -6.40 -5.04
CA LEU A 176 23.08 -6.80 -6.40
C LEU A 176 22.14 -7.84 -7.01
N GLY A 177 21.75 -7.61 -8.27
CA GLY A 177 20.87 -8.48 -9.05
C GLY A 177 19.38 -8.31 -8.76
N TYR A 178 18.99 -7.38 -7.89
CA TYR A 178 17.58 -7.03 -7.66
C TYR A 178 17.19 -5.76 -8.41
N ARG A 179 15.88 -5.58 -8.58
CA ARG A 179 15.31 -4.44 -9.33
C ARG A 179 15.54 -3.13 -8.60
N CYS A 180 15.92 -2.10 -9.35
CA CYS A 180 16.15 -0.74 -8.84
C CYS A 180 15.54 0.29 -9.79
N ASP A 181 15.23 1.47 -9.25
CA ASP A 181 14.75 2.61 -10.03
C ASP A 181 15.86 3.63 -10.29
N ARG A 182 16.79 3.77 -9.34
CA ARG A 182 17.91 4.73 -9.39
C ARG A 182 19.20 4.11 -8.85
N ASN A 183 20.33 4.74 -9.17
CA ASN A 183 21.65 4.29 -8.73
C ASN A 183 21.78 4.27 -7.20
N GLU A 184 21.18 5.25 -6.52
CA GLU A 184 21.20 5.41 -5.07
C GLU A 184 20.42 4.31 -4.34
N ASN A 185 19.60 3.50 -5.04
CA ASN A 185 18.97 2.35 -4.42
C ASN A 185 19.96 1.19 -4.19
N CYS A 186 21.06 1.13 -4.93
CA CYS A 186 21.96 -0.01 -4.90
C CYS A 186 22.92 0.07 -3.71
N VAL A 187 22.64 -0.72 -2.66
CA VAL A 187 23.37 -0.67 -1.38
C VAL A 187 24.78 -1.23 -1.46
N THR A 188 25.07 -2.05 -2.48
CA THR A 188 26.38 -2.67 -2.64
C THR A 188 27.40 -1.64 -3.15
N PRO A 189 28.56 -1.46 -2.49
CA PRO A 189 29.59 -0.55 -2.97
C PRO A 189 30.01 -0.89 -4.40
N LEU A 190 30.33 0.14 -5.19
CA LEU A 190 30.76 0.02 -6.59
C LEU A 190 29.71 -0.64 -7.50
N SER A 191 28.43 -0.58 -7.11
CA SER A 191 27.30 -0.95 -7.96
C SER A 191 26.56 0.27 -8.51
N GLU A 192 25.82 0.07 -9.58
CA GLU A 192 24.97 1.04 -10.25
C GLU A 192 23.68 0.38 -10.74
N CYS A 193 22.62 1.16 -10.89
CA CYS A 193 21.36 0.70 -11.44
C CYS A 193 21.41 0.75 -12.96
N LYS A 194 21.57 -0.42 -13.60
CA LYS A 194 21.67 -0.54 -15.05
C LYS A 194 20.55 -1.43 -15.57
N LYS A 195 19.74 -0.89 -16.49
CA LYS A 195 18.54 -1.57 -17.02
C LYS A 195 17.55 -2.00 -15.92
N GLY A 196 17.41 -1.17 -14.88
CA GLY A 196 16.50 -1.42 -13.76
C GLY A 196 16.93 -2.53 -12.81
N ILE A 197 18.20 -2.95 -12.83
CA ILE A 197 18.78 -3.95 -11.93
C ILE A 197 20.13 -3.44 -11.40
N CYS A 198 20.44 -3.70 -10.12
CA CYS A 198 21.73 -3.33 -9.54
C CYS A 198 22.85 -4.24 -10.06
N TYR A 199 23.81 -3.66 -10.80
CA TYR A 199 24.99 -4.32 -11.35
C TYR A 199 26.28 -3.69 -10.84
N CYS A 200 27.39 -4.43 -10.89
CA CYS A 200 28.69 -3.83 -10.64
C CYS A 200 29.04 -2.81 -11.73
N LYS A 201 29.63 -1.70 -11.33
CA LYS A 201 30.19 -0.68 -12.23
C LYS A 201 31.26 -1.30 -13.13
N GLU A 202 31.52 -0.63 -14.25
CA GLU A 202 32.53 -1.05 -15.22
C GLU A 202 33.90 -1.29 -14.55
N GLY A 203 34.57 -2.39 -14.92
CA GLY A 203 35.83 -2.83 -14.31
C GLY A 203 35.69 -3.75 -13.09
N TYR A 204 34.49 -3.87 -12.51
CA TYR A 204 34.21 -4.70 -11.32
C TYR A 204 33.33 -5.91 -11.65
N GLN A 205 33.64 -7.05 -11.02
CA GLN A 205 32.86 -8.29 -11.15
C GLN A 205 32.16 -8.66 -9.85
N ARG A 206 30.96 -9.25 -9.98
CA ARG A 206 30.22 -9.79 -8.84
C ARG A 206 30.92 -11.02 -8.28
N PHE A 207 31.35 -10.95 -7.03
CA PHE A 207 31.90 -12.06 -6.26
C PHE A 207 31.26 -12.06 -4.87
N ARG A 208 30.61 -13.16 -4.47
CA ARG A 208 29.94 -13.29 -3.16
C ARG A 208 29.07 -12.08 -2.76
N MET A 209 28.20 -11.62 -3.67
CA MET A 209 27.31 -10.47 -3.47
C MET A 209 28.01 -9.10 -3.33
N GLN A 210 29.29 -9.01 -3.66
CA GLN A 210 30.08 -7.77 -3.67
C GLN A 210 30.69 -7.52 -5.05
N CYS A 211 31.11 -6.29 -5.31
CA CYS A 211 31.82 -5.91 -6.51
C CYS A 211 33.33 -5.83 -6.22
N SER A 212 34.13 -6.63 -6.93
CA SER A 212 35.60 -6.66 -6.76
C SER A 212 36.29 -6.38 -8.09
N SER A 213 37.44 -5.71 -8.06
CA SER A 213 38.17 -5.34 -9.27
C SER A 213 38.62 -6.60 -10.02
N SER A 214 38.47 -6.57 -11.34
CA SER A 214 38.92 -7.66 -12.21
C SER A 214 40.45 -7.85 -12.17
N SER A 215 41.18 -6.82 -11.73
CA SER A 215 42.65 -6.77 -11.64
C SER A 215 43.24 -7.73 -10.60
N ASN A 216 42.49 -8.09 -9.54
CA ASN A 216 42.99 -9.03 -8.52
C ASN A 216 43.04 -10.49 -9.00
N LYS A 217 42.29 -10.84 -10.06
CA LYS A 217 42.41 -12.17 -10.69
C LYS A 217 43.67 -12.28 -11.54
N MET A 218 44.12 -11.20 -12.21
CA MET A 218 45.37 -11.24 -12.97
C MET A 218 46.60 -11.31 -12.08
N ILE A 219 46.62 -10.61 -10.94
CA ILE A 219 47.77 -10.67 -10.02
C ILE A 219 47.85 -12.07 -9.37
N ILE A 220 46.73 -12.66 -8.95
CA ILE A 220 46.73 -14.02 -8.38
C ILE A 220 47.05 -15.06 -9.45
N SER A 221 46.56 -14.94 -10.69
CA SER A 221 46.91 -15.88 -11.77
C SER A 221 48.36 -15.75 -12.21
N GLN A 222 48.92 -14.53 -12.28
CA GLN A 222 50.32 -14.30 -12.61
C GLN A 222 51.24 -14.79 -11.47
N LEU A 223 50.91 -14.51 -10.21
CA LEU A 223 51.66 -15.05 -9.06
C LEU A 223 51.57 -16.57 -8.99
N CYS A 224 50.42 -17.18 -9.28
CA CYS A 224 50.27 -18.63 -9.30
C CYS A 224 51.06 -19.27 -10.46
N SER A 225 51.12 -18.60 -11.61
CA SER A 225 51.93 -19.01 -12.76
C SER A 225 53.44 -18.94 -12.44
N ILE A 226 53.89 -17.82 -11.85
CA ILE A 226 55.28 -17.62 -11.41
C ILE A 226 55.67 -18.65 -10.35
N PHE A 227 54.77 -18.95 -9.39
CA PHE A 227 55.00 -19.94 -8.34
C PHE A 227 55.07 -21.38 -8.90
N MET A 228 54.21 -21.72 -9.87
CA MET A 228 54.25 -23.02 -10.55
C MET A 228 55.48 -23.18 -11.46
N SER A 229 55.92 -22.10 -12.12
CA SER A 229 57.19 -22.08 -12.86
C SER A 229 58.39 -22.24 -11.95
N ALA A 230 58.41 -21.57 -10.78
CA ALA A 230 59.45 -21.70 -9.78
C ALA A 230 59.49 -23.12 -9.16
N LEU A 231 58.33 -23.73 -8.88
CA LEU A 231 58.22 -25.12 -8.43
C LEU A 231 58.72 -26.12 -9.48
N ASN A 232 58.50 -25.87 -10.77
CA ASN A 232 59.03 -26.71 -11.85
C ASN A 232 60.54 -26.56 -12.04
N LEU A 233 61.10 -25.37 -11.85
CA LEU A 233 62.56 -25.15 -11.82
C LEU A 233 63.21 -25.90 -10.65
N ILE A 234 62.62 -25.80 -9.44
CA ILE A 234 63.10 -26.53 -8.25
C ILE A 234 62.99 -28.05 -8.44
N LYS A 235 61.94 -28.55 -9.10
CA LYS A 235 61.82 -29.98 -9.43
C LYS A 235 62.89 -30.46 -10.41
N ASN A 236 63.23 -29.65 -11.40
CA ASN A 236 64.24 -30.00 -12.39
C ASN A 236 65.66 -29.94 -11.82
N ASP A 237 65.94 -29.00 -10.92
CA ASP A 237 67.24 -28.92 -10.24
C ASP A 237 67.44 -30.07 -9.22
N ILE A 238 66.37 -30.51 -8.54
CA ILE A 238 66.44 -31.68 -7.64
C ILE A 238 66.62 -33.00 -8.41
N LEU A 239 66.12 -33.11 -9.64
CA LEU A 239 66.29 -34.30 -10.49
C LEU A 239 67.70 -34.43 -11.08
N ILE A 240 68.46 -33.34 -11.18
CA ILE A 240 69.85 -33.37 -11.66
C ILE A 240 70.84 -33.77 -10.55
N VAL A 241 70.50 -33.54 -9.26
CA VAL A 241 71.38 -33.90 -8.13
C VAL A 241 71.27 -35.39 -7.72
N PHE A 242 70.24 -36.12 -8.17
CA PHE A 242 70.08 -37.56 -7.91
C PHE A 242 70.39 -38.47 -9.11
N ALA A 243 71.00 -37.92 -10.16
CA ALA A 243 71.39 -38.68 -11.35
C ALA A 243 72.89 -38.51 -11.68
N TYR A 244 73.77 -38.68 -10.68
CA TYR A 244 75.18 -39.06 -10.86
C TYR A 244 75.69 -39.79 -9.62
#